data_AF-A0A2E5BW25-F1
#
_entry.id   AF-A0A2E5BW25-F1
#
_cell.length_a   1.000
_cell.length_b   1.000
_cell.length_c   1.000
_cell.angle_alpha   90.00
_cell.angle_beta   90.00
_cell.angle_gamma   90.00
#
_symmetry.space_group_name_H-M   'P 1'
#
loop_
_entity.id
_entity.type
_entity.pdbx_description
1 polymer ?
#
loop_
_entity_poly.entity_id
_entity_poly.type
_entity_poly.pdbx_seq_one_letter_code
_entity_poly.pdbx_strand_id
1 'polypeptide(L)'
;MRLLSWITLPPLTLGALYLAVANRQRVLFNLDPFNPADPALALDVPLFVVVLFCLFLGIVIGGFSAWSAQGRWRQEARKTRKAVQQMAKEEVKTAENSNLPAVSDVKTPR
;
A
#
# COMPACT_ATOMS: atom_id res chain seq x y z
N MET A 1 -10.14 3.74 -2.50
CA MET A 1 -10.10 4.05 -1.05
C MET A 1 -9.00 5.06 -0.74
N ARG A 2 -9.19 6.35 -1.06
CA ARG A 2 -8.18 7.41 -0.80
C ARG A 2 -8.63 8.45 0.23
N LEU A 3 -9.91 8.48 0.58
CA LEU A 3 -10.45 9.47 1.52
C LEU A 3 -10.19 9.13 2.98
N LEU A 4 -10.19 7.83 3.35
CA LEU A 4 -10.03 7.45 4.75
C LEU A 4 -8.67 7.87 5.32
N SER A 5 -7.59 7.65 4.58
CA SER A 5 -6.24 8.09 4.97
C SER A 5 -6.10 9.60 5.10
N TRP A 6 -6.87 10.38 4.34
CA TRP A 6 -6.78 11.84 4.37
C TRP A 6 -7.51 12.45 5.56
N ILE A 7 -8.48 11.73 6.14
CA ILE A 7 -9.17 12.10 7.39
C ILE A 7 -8.35 11.68 8.62
N THR A 8 -7.63 10.56 8.57
CA THR A 8 -6.88 10.06 9.74
C THR A 8 -5.55 10.79 9.96
N LEU A 9 -4.89 11.25 8.89
CA LEU A 9 -3.58 11.90 8.98
C LEU A 9 -3.61 13.22 9.77
N PRO A 10 -4.51 14.19 9.46
CA PRO A 10 -4.45 15.51 10.07
C PRO A 10 -4.64 15.50 11.60
N PRO A 11 -5.66 14.81 12.16
CA PRO A 11 -5.85 14.74 13.61
C PRO A 11 -4.66 14.10 14.33
N LEU A 12 -4.09 13.06 13.74
CA LEU A 12 -2.94 12.34 14.30
C LEU A 12 -1.69 13.25 14.35
N THR A 13 -1.42 13.97 13.26
CA THR A 13 -0.30 14.93 13.22
C THR A 13 -0.50 16.11 14.17
N LEU A 14 -1.72 16.67 14.26
CA LEU A 14 -2.00 17.76 15.19
C LEU A 14 -1.84 17.32 16.64
N GLY A 15 -2.33 16.12 16.99
CA GLY A 15 -2.20 15.58 18.35
C GLY A 15 -0.75 15.41 18.78
N ALA A 16 0.09 14.85 17.91
CA ALA A 16 1.52 14.70 18.21
C ALA A 16 2.25 16.04 18.29
N LEU A 17 1.92 17.00 17.42
CA LEU A 17 2.49 18.35 17.48
C LEU A 17 2.08 19.08 18.76
N TYR A 18 0.83 18.93 19.20
CA TYR A 18 0.34 19.50 20.46
C TYR A 18 1.06 18.90 21.67
N LEU A 19 1.17 17.56 21.73
CA LEU A 19 1.95 16.85 22.75
C LEU A 19 3.40 17.34 22.77
N ALA A 20 3.97 17.61 21.59
CA ALA A 20 5.33 18.07 21.43
C ALA A 20 5.56 19.49 21.98
N VAL A 21 4.69 20.42 21.61
CA VAL A 21 4.78 21.83 22.05
C VAL A 21 4.44 21.97 23.54
N ALA A 22 3.43 21.23 24.01
CA ALA A 22 3.02 21.27 25.41
C ALA A 22 4.07 20.65 26.35
N ASN A 23 4.74 19.58 25.93
CA ASN A 23 5.79 18.91 26.71
C ASN A 23 7.20 19.23 26.19
N ARG A 24 7.54 20.52 26.15
CA ARG A 24 8.91 20.99 25.87
C ARG A 24 9.89 20.77 27.04
N GLN A 25 9.37 20.37 28.20
CA GLN A 25 10.18 20.14 29.38
C GLN A 25 11.03 18.88 29.21
N ARG A 26 12.26 18.94 29.71
CA ARG A 26 13.17 17.81 29.74
C ARG A 26 12.68 16.81 30.78
N VAL A 27 12.46 15.57 30.36
CA VAL A 27 11.99 14.50 31.23
C VAL A 27 13.02 13.38 31.17
N LEU A 28 13.40 12.87 32.34
CA LEU A 28 14.26 11.70 32.41
C LEU A 28 13.48 10.49 31.88
N PHE A 29 13.82 10.05 30.66
CA PHE A 29 13.21 8.89 30.04
C PHE A 29 14.06 7.66 30.32
N ASN A 30 13.52 6.74 31.11
CA ASN A 30 14.20 5.51 31.48
C ASN A 30 13.76 4.35 30.58
N LEU A 31 14.69 3.71 29.88
CA LEU A 31 14.43 2.58 28.99
C LEU A 31 14.61 1.22 29.67
N ASP A 32 14.90 1.18 30.97
CA ASP A 32 15.02 -0.06 31.74
C ASP A 32 13.72 -0.36 32.53
N PRO A 33 12.91 -1.36 32.11
CA PRO A 33 11.70 -1.73 32.83
C PRO A 33 11.94 -2.68 34.01
N PHE A 34 13.17 -3.16 34.24
CA PHE A 34 13.48 -4.19 35.23
C PHE A 34 14.32 -3.67 36.41
N ASN A 35 15.08 -2.59 36.24
CA ASN A 35 15.82 -1.96 37.34
C ASN A 35 15.63 -0.44 37.40
N PRO A 36 14.56 0.05 38.06
CA PRO A 36 14.31 1.48 38.19
C PRO A 36 15.27 2.20 39.14
N ALA A 37 16.03 1.48 39.98
CA ALA A 37 16.91 2.05 41.00
C ALA A 37 18.32 2.39 40.50
N ASP A 38 18.80 1.70 39.45
CA ASP A 38 20.10 1.97 38.83
C ASP A 38 19.98 1.87 37.29
N PRO A 39 19.39 2.88 36.64
CA PRO A 39 19.09 2.81 35.22
C PRO A 39 20.36 3.00 34.37
N ALA A 40 20.86 1.91 33.79
CA ALA A 40 21.98 1.93 32.86
C ALA A 40 21.68 2.72 31.56
N LEU A 41 20.39 2.89 31.22
CA LEU A 41 19.90 3.57 30.02
C LEU A 41 18.82 4.60 30.34
N ALA A 42 19.20 5.66 31.06
CA ALA A 42 18.40 6.86 31.22
C ALA A 42 18.83 7.94 30.21
N LEU A 43 17.87 8.45 29.44
CA LEU A 43 18.09 9.55 28.50
C LEU A 43 17.36 10.80 28.98
N ASP A 44 18.10 11.89 29.17
CA ASP A 44 17.50 13.21 29.37
C ASP A 44 17.09 13.78 28.02
N VAL A 45 15.85 13.53 27.62
CA VAL A 45 15.29 13.98 26.35
C VAL A 45 13.95 14.68 26.56
N PRO A 46 13.66 15.74 25.79
CA PRO A 46 12.32 16.29 25.78
C PRO A 46 11.30 15.24 25.34
N LEU A 47 10.16 15.16 26.03
CA LEU A 47 9.14 14.14 25.80
C LEU A 47 8.57 14.19 24.37
N PHE A 48 8.61 15.36 23.74
CA PHE A 48 8.22 15.53 22.34
C PHE A 48 9.01 14.64 21.38
N VAL A 49 10.29 14.40 21.63
CA VAL A 49 11.16 13.61 20.75
C VAL A 49 10.69 12.16 20.72
N VAL A 50 10.35 11.61 21.89
CA VAL A 50 9.87 10.24 22.03
C VAL A 50 8.53 10.05 21.32
N VAL A 51 7.59 10.99 21.53
CA VAL A 51 6.26 10.94 20.89
C VAL A 51 6.34 11.07 19.38
N LEU A 52 7.14 12.02 18.87
CA LEU A 52 7.35 12.19 17.44
C LEU A 52 8.03 10.98 16.81
N PHE A 53 8.98 10.36 17.50
CA PHE A 53 9.66 9.16 17.01
C PHE A 53 8.70 7.96 16.90
N CYS A 54 7.90 7.71 17.94
CA CYS A 54 6.84 6.68 17.90
C CYS A 54 5.84 6.94 16.78
N LEU A 55 5.41 8.20 16.60
CA LEU A 55 4.50 8.57 15.52
C LEU A 55 5.16 8.32 14.14
N PHE A 56 6.40 8.77 13.97
CA PHE A 56 7.16 8.58 12.73
C PHE A 56 7.28 7.10 12.37
N LEU A 57 7.62 6.24 13.33
CA LEU A 57 7.62 4.79 13.15
C LEU A 57 6.26 4.27 12.69
N GLY A 58 5.17 4.73 13.33
CA GLY A 58 3.81 4.36 12.94
C GLY A 58 3.50 4.74 11.49
N ILE A 59 3.89 5.94 11.07
CA ILE A 59 3.71 6.42 9.69
C ILE A 59 4.54 5.59 8.71
N VAL A 60 5.80 5.31 9.03
CA VAL A 60 6.68 4.51 8.19
C VAL A 60 6.10 3.11 7.99
N ILE A 61 5.72 2.43 9.08
CA ILE A 61 5.13 1.09 9.03
C ILE A 61 3.80 1.11 8.26
N GLY A 62 2.93 2.09 8.53
CA GLY A 62 1.66 2.25 7.83
C GLY A 62 1.84 2.52 6.33
N GLY A 63 2.82 3.36 5.98
CA GLY A 63 3.20 3.67 4.60
C GLY A 63 3.73 2.45 3.85
N PHE A 64 4.63 1.68 4.48
CA PHE A 64 5.14 0.42 3.93
C PHE A 64 4.02 -0.61 3.71
N SER A 65 3.10 -0.74 4.67
CA SER A 65 1.94 -1.63 4.57
C SER A 65 1.03 -1.25 3.39
N ALA A 66 0.71 0.05 3.25
CA ALA A 66 -0.08 0.57 2.14
C ALA A 66 0.62 0.41 0.78
N TRP A 67 1.95 0.59 0.74
CA TRP A 67 2.73 0.41 -0.49
C TRP A 67 2.75 -1.05 -0.96
N SER A 68 2.86 -2.00 -0.02
CA SER A 68 2.78 -3.43 -0.29
C SER A 68 1.41 -3.82 -0.88
N ALA A 69 0.31 -3.25 -0.34
CA ALA A 69 -1.04 -3.48 -0.87
C ALA A 69 -1.20 -2.95 -2.31
N GLN A 70 -0.59 -1.81 -2.64
CA GLN A 70 -0.72 -1.18 -3.96
C GLN A 70 0.13 -1.88 -5.05
N GLY A 71 1.21 -2.58 -4.66
CA GLY A 71 2.06 -3.33 -5.57
C GLY A 71 1.36 -4.51 -6.27
N ARG A 72 0.43 -5.17 -5.57
CA ARG A 72 -0.33 -6.32 -6.10
C ARG A 72 -1.29 -5.92 -7.23
N TRP A 73 -1.94 -4.75 -7.11
CA TRP A 73 -2.91 -4.26 -8.10
C TRP A 73 -2.29 -3.90 -9.46
N ARG A 74 -0.99 -3.59 -9.50
CA ARG A 74 -0.28 -3.33 -10.76
C ARG A 74 -0.10 -4.59 -11.62
N GLN A 75 -0.12 -5.78 -11.02
CA GLN A 75 0.01 -7.03 -11.77
C GLN A 75 -1.34 -7.48 -12.36
N GLU A 76 -2.43 -7.30 -11.61
CA GLU A 76 -3.77 -7.67 -12.09
C GLU A 76 -4.22 -6.81 -13.27
N ALA A 77 -3.97 -5.50 -13.25
CA ALA A 77 -4.29 -4.63 -14.39
C ALA A 77 -3.60 -5.06 -15.71
N ARG A 78 -2.39 -5.65 -15.62
CA ARG A 78 -1.69 -6.19 -16.80
C ARG A 78 -2.30 -7.51 -17.29
N LYS A 79 -2.75 -8.37 -16.37
CA LYS A 79 -3.41 -9.64 -16.71
C LYS A 79 -4.77 -9.41 -17.35
N THR A 80 -5.58 -8.49 -16.81
CA THR A 80 -6.89 -8.13 -17.36
C THR A 80 -6.78 -7.56 -18.78
N ARG A 81 -5.79 -6.68 -19.05
CA ARG A 81 -5.56 -6.15 -20.41
C ARG A 81 -5.21 -7.25 -21.43
N LYS A 82 -4.42 -8.26 -21.04
CA LYS A 82 -4.06 -9.37 -21.93
C LYS A 82 -5.25 -10.28 -22.21
N ALA A 83 -6.09 -10.57 -21.22
CA ALA A 83 -7.30 -11.36 -21.39
C ALA A 83 -8.28 -10.70 -22.37
N VAL A 84 -8.52 -9.38 -22.23
CA VAL A 84 -9.40 -8.64 -23.15
C VAL A 84 -8.85 -8.64 -24.59
N GLN A 85 -7.53 -8.49 -24.76
CA GLN A 85 -6.93 -8.55 -26.10
C GLN A 85 -6.97 -9.95 -26.73
N GLN A 86 -6.92 -11.02 -25.92
CA GLN A 86 -7.06 -12.39 -26.40
C GLN A 86 -8.50 -12.67 -26.84
N MET A 87 -9.49 -12.30 -26.03
CA MET A 87 -10.91 -12.41 -26.38
C MET A 87 -11.25 -11.64 -27.66
N ALA A 88 -10.76 -10.40 -27.81
CA ALA A 88 -10.97 -9.62 -29.03
C ALA A 88 -10.33 -10.26 -30.28
N LYS A 89 -9.18 -10.93 -30.13
CA LYS A 89 -8.55 -11.67 -31.24
C LYS A 89 -9.30 -12.94 -31.60
N GLU A 90 -9.89 -13.61 -30.63
CA GLU A 90 -10.70 -14.81 -30.82
C GLU A 90 -12.04 -14.49 -31.50
N GLU A 91 -12.70 -13.39 -31.14
CA GLU A 91 -13.89 -12.91 -31.85
C GLU A 91 -13.61 -12.59 -33.30
N VAL A 92 -12.52 -11.87 -33.60
CA VAL A 92 -12.15 -11.52 -34.99
C VAL A 92 -11.85 -12.78 -35.82
N LYS A 93 -11.11 -13.75 -35.26
CA LYS A 93 -10.83 -15.03 -35.94
C LYS A 93 -12.08 -15.89 -36.14
N THR A 94 -12.98 -15.90 -35.17
CA THR A 94 -14.24 -16.65 -35.26
C THR A 94 -15.16 -16.01 -36.30
N ALA A 95 -15.22 -14.67 -36.34
CA ALA A 95 -15.92 -13.94 -37.38
C ALA A 95 -15.31 -14.22 -38.76
N GLU A 96 -13.98 -14.18 -38.91
CA GLU A 96 -13.29 -14.51 -40.17
C GLU A 96 -13.59 -15.94 -40.64
N ASN A 97 -13.52 -16.93 -39.74
CA ASN A 97 -13.81 -18.34 -40.04
C ASN A 97 -15.29 -18.60 -40.36
N SER A 98 -16.22 -17.87 -39.72
CA SER A 98 -17.66 -17.96 -40.00
C SER A 98 -18.06 -17.31 -41.34
N ASN A 99 -17.23 -16.39 -41.84
CA ASN A 99 -17.40 -15.76 -43.16
C ASN A 99 -16.68 -16.53 -44.28
N LEU A 100 -15.99 -17.63 -43.98
CA LEU A 100 -15.52 -18.55 -45.01
C LEU A 100 -16.73 -19.29 -45.60
N PRO A 101 -16.97 -19.20 -46.92
CA PRO A 101 -18.12 -19.84 -47.55
C PRO A 101 -18.04 -21.34 -47.36
N ALA A 102 -19.21 -21.96 -47.14
CA ALA A 102 -19.45 -23.41 -47.03
C ALA A 102 -19.14 -24.20 -48.32
N VAL A 103 -18.01 -23.91 -48.96
CA VAL A 103 -17.60 -24.43 -50.26
C VAL A 103 -16.13 -24.86 -50.17
N SER A 104 -15.89 -25.99 -49.50
CA SER A 104 -14.69 -26.79 -49.78
C SER A 104 -15.01 -28.27 -50.01
N ASP A 105 -16.29 -28.61 -50.21
CA ASP A 105 -16.73 -29.96 -50.53
C ASP A 105 -17.26 -30.03 -51.98
N VAL A 106 -16.35 -29.82 -52.95
CA VAL A 106 -16.56 -30.28 -54.33
C VAL A 106 -15.38 -31.16 -54.70
N LYS A 107 -15.40 -32.39 -54.18
CA LYS A 107 -14.60 -33.47 -54.75
C LYS A 107 -15.27 -33.92 -56.03
N THR A 108 -14.69 -33.55 -57.17
CA THR A 108 -15.17 -33.93 -58.51
C THR A 108 -14.72 -35.36 -58.83
N PRO A 109 -15.63 -36.27 -59.23
CA PRO A 109 -15.24 -37.58 -59.73
C PRO A 109 -14.73 -37.48 -61.17
N ARG A 110 -13.65 -38.19 -61.48
CA ARG A 110 -13.29 -38.60 -62.84
C ARG A 110 -13.15 -40.10 -62.88
#